data_AF-A0A425AGM9-F1
#
_entry.id   AF-A0A425AGM9-F1
#
_cell.length_a   1.000
_cell.length_b   1.000
_cell.length_c   1.000
_cell.angle_alpha   90.00
_cell.angle_beta   90.00
_cell.angle_gamma   90.00
#
_symmetry.space_group_name_H-M   'P 1'
#
loop_
_entity.id
_entity.type
_entity.pdbx_description
1 polymer ?
#
loop_
_entity_poly.entity_id
_entity_poly.type
_entity_poly.pdbx_seq_one_letter_code
_entity_poly.pdbx_strand_id
1 'polypeptide(L)' 'QKPAQYVGQHPDAYLHEIAKHFDCTAATVCYALKQMGITRKKRPPLTKNKTRPK' A
#
# COMPACT_ATOMS: atom_id res chain seq x y z
N GLN A 1 -11.66 9.53 8.67
CA GLN A 1 -10.28 9.02 8.84
C GLN A 1 -9.40 9.60 7.73
N LYS A 2 -8.12 9.95 8.00
CA LYS A 2 -7.20 10.40 6.93
C LYS A 2 -6.55 9.18 6.24
N PRO A 3 -6.47 9.13 4.90
CA PRO A 3 -5.87 8.01 4.18
C PRO A 3 -4.40 7.77 4.55
N ALA A 4 -3.64 8.82 4.94
CA ALA A 4 -2.27 8.68 5.44
C ALA A 4 -2.16 7.79 6.69
N GLN A 5 -3.13 7.89 7.60
CA GLN A 5 -3.11 7.17 8.87
C GLN A 5 -3.43 5.68 8.66
N TYR A 6 -4.38 5.40 7.76
CA TYR A 6 -4.71 4.04 7.33
C TYR A 6 -3.53 3.35 6.63
N VAL A 7 -2.81 4.07 5.77
CA VAL A 7 -1.61 3.58 5.09
C VAL A 7 -0.47 3.28 6.07
N GLY A 8 -0.36 4.05 7.17
CA GLY A 8 0.60 3.77 8.24
C GLY A 8 0.27 2.52 9.05
N GLN A 9 -1.02 2.28 9.32
CA GLN A 9 -1.49 1.09 10.04
C GLN A 9 -1.45 -0.18 9.18
N HIS A 10 -1.69 -0.05 7.87
CA HIS A 10 -1.70 -1.15 6.91
C HIS A 10 -0.63 -0.96 5.83
N PRO A 11 0.65 -1.24 6.14
CA PRO A 11 1.73 -1.05 5.18
C PRO A 11 1.62 -1.98 3.96
N ASP A 12 0.85 -3.06 4.02
CA ASP A 12 0.67 -3.98 2.90
C ASP A 12 -0.68 -3.83 2.18
N ALA A 13 -1.49 -2.82 2.55
CA ALA A 13 -2.76 -2.56 1.87
C ALA A 13 -2.56 -2.05 0.44
N TYR A 14 -3.31 -2.64 -0.49
CA TYR A 14 -3.38 -2.20 -1.88
C TYR A 14 -4.27 -0.97 -2.04
N LEU A 15 -4.07 -0.20 -3.13
CA LEU A 15 -4.86 0.99 -3.42
C LEU A 15 -6.36 0.70 -3.51
N HIS A 16 -6.76 -0.46 -4.04
CA HIS A 16 -8.18 -0.84 -4.14
C HIS A 16 -8.80 -1.22 -2.78
N GLU A 17 -8.02 -1.84 -1.87
CA GLU A 17 -8.45 -2.14 -0.50
C GLU A 17 -8.70 -0.85 0.28
N ILE A 18 -7.78 0.11 0.14
CA ILE A 18 -7.92 1.44 0.75
C ILE A 18 -9.14 2.15 0.14
N ALA A 19 -9.29 2.11 -1.18
CA ALA A 19 -10.41 2.71 -1.89
C ALA A 19 -11.77 2.15 -1.41
N LYS A 20 -11.85 0.83 -1.20
CA LYS A 20 -13.04 0.16 -0.66
C LYS A 20 -13.35 0.56 0.78
N HIS A 21 -12.33 0.78 1.61
CA HIS A 21 -12.50 1.25 3.00
C HIS A 21 -13.03 2.69 3.09
N PHE A 22 -12.74 3.51 2.07
CA PHE A 22 -13.15 4.91 2.01
C PHE A 22 -14.31 5.18 1.04
N ASP A 23 -14.92 4.15 0.45
CA ASP A 23 -15.94 4.25 -0.61
C ASP A 23 -15.55 5.22 -1.74
N CYS A 24 -14.28 5.17 -2.14
CA CYS A 24 -13.67 6.07 -3.12
C CYS A 24 -13.07 5.29 -4.30
N THR A 25 -12.69 5.99 -5.37
CA THR A 25 -11.98 5.37 -6.50
C THR A 25 -10.48 5.27 -6.20
N ALA A 26 -9.81 4.19 -6.61
CA ALA A 26 -8.36 4.03 -6.41
C ALA A 26 -7.52 5.22 -6.95
N ALA A 27 -8.00 5.89 -8.00
CA ALA A 27 -7.40 7.11 -8.53
C ALA A 27 -7.39 8.27 -7.52
N THR A 28 -8.49 8.46 -6.77
CA THR A 28 -8.59 9.52 -5.75
C THR A 28 -7.62 9.27 -4.59
N VAL A 29 -7.48 8.00 -4.16
CA VAL A 29 -6.49 7.59 -3.15
C VAL A 29 -5.07 7.85 -3.65
N CYS A 30 -4.77 7.51 -4.90
CA CYS A 30 -3.47 7.78 -5.51
C CYS A 30 -3.15 9.28 -5.51
N TYR A 31 -4.11 10.12 -5.91
CA TYR A 31 -3.94 11.57 -5.93
C TYR A 31 -3.75 12.15 -4.52
N ALA A 32 -4.55 11.70 -3.55
CA ALA A 32 -4.42 12.10 -2.15
C ALA A 32 -3.04 11.75 -1.59
N LEU A 33 -2.54 10.53 -1.84
CA LEU A 33 -1.19 10.11 -1.42
C LEU A 33 -0.09 10.94 -2.07
N LYS A 34 -0.25 11.29 -3.35
CA LYS A 34 0.66 12.19 -4.08
C LYS A 34 0.72 13.58 -3.47
N GLN A 35 -0.44 14.17 -3.15
CA GLN A 35 -0.50 15.48 -2.49
C GLN A 35 0.15 15.47 -1.10
N MET A 36 0.08 14.34 -0.40
CA MET A 36 0.73 14.17 0.90
C MET A 36 2.22 13.80 0.81
N GLY A 37 2.81 13.71 -0.40
CA GLY A 37 4.20 13.31 -0.59
C GLY A 37 4.51 11.84 -0.26
N ILE A 38 3.48 11.02 -0.06
CA ILE A 38 3.63 9.60 0.31
C ILE A 38 3.85 8.81 -0.98
N THR A 39 5.10 8.47 -1.25
CA THR A 39 5.48 7.56 -2.34
C THR A 39 5.75 6.18 -1.77
N ARG A 40 5.03 5.16 -2.25
CA ARG A 40 5.20 3.79 -1.77
C ARG A 40 6.18 3.04 -2.67
N LYS A 41 7.33 2.63 -2.14
CA LYS A 41 8.13 1.55 -2.75
C LYS A 41 7.49 0.24 -2.33
N LYS A 42 7.02 -0.57 -3.30
CA LYS A 42 6.53 -1.94 -3.03
C LYS A 42 7.63 -2.67 -2.25
N ARG A 43 7.32 -3.20 -1.06
CA ARG A 43 8.27 -4.10 -0.39
C ARG A 43 8.58 -5.23 -1.36
N PRO A 44 9.85 -5.49 -1.71
CA PRO A 44 10.17 -6.65 -2.51
C PRO A 44 9.58 -7.87 -1.80
N PRO A 45 8.92 -8.79 -2.53
CA PRO A 45 8.42 -10.00 -1.92
C PRO A 45 9.56 -10.66 -1.15
N LEU A 46 9.26 -11.19 0.04
CA LEU A 46 10.22 -11.99 0.81
C LEU A 46 10.48 -13.27 0.01
N THR A 47 11.35 -13.21 -1.00
CA THR A 47 11.79 -14.36 -1.76
C THR A 47 12.60 -15.23 -0.81
N LYS A 48 11.94 -16.18 -0.14
CA LYS A 48 12.63 -17.29 0.51
C LYS A 48 13.16 -18.23 -0.58
N ASN A 49 14.19 -17.82 -1.31
CA ASN A 49 15.06 -18.79 -1.97
C ASN A 49 15.91 -19.44 -0.89
N LYS A 50 15.30 -20.37 -0.14
CA LYS A 50 16.05 -21.42 0.57
C LYS A 50 16.02 -22.67 -0.29
N THR A 51 16.72 -22.64 -1.41
CA THR A 51 17.19 -23.89 -2.00
C THR A 51 18.24 -24.43 -1.03
N ARG A 52 17.84 -25.40 -0.20
CA ARG A 52 18.82 -26.18 0.57
C ARG A 52 19.56 -27.04 -0.45
N PRO A 53 20.91 -27.02 -0.53
CA PRO A 53 21.60 -28.06 -1.25
C PRO A 53 21.36 -29.37 -0.49
N LYS A 54 20.91 -30.39 -1.20
CA LYS A 54 21.05 -31.80 -0.82
C LYS A 54 22.03 -32.42 -1.79
#